data_AF-A0A7K1C1T1-F1
#
_entry.id   AF-A0A7K1C1T1-F1
#
_cell.length_a   1.000
_cell.length_b   1.000
_cell.length_c   1.000
_cell.angle_alpha   90.00
_cell.angle_beta   90.00
_cell.angle_gamma   90.00
#
_symmetry.space_group_name_H-M   'P 1'
#
loop_
_entity.id
_entity.type
_entity.pdbx_description
1 polymer ?
#
loop_
_entity_poly.entity_id
_entity_poly.type
_entity_poly.pdbx_seq_one_letter_code
_entity_poly.pdbx_strand_id
1 'polypeptide(L)' 'FYPNGTLKAIGKFKAGKLHGDWKWFRKTGVIMRSGSFKIGKQTGTWVTYDAKGKIYKKTVMSDKK' A
#
# COMPACT_ATOMS: atom_id res chain seq x y z
N PHE A 1 -6.01 -3.62 12.40
CA PHE A 1 -7.26 -4.08 11.78
C PHE A 1 -8.33 -3.03 11.97
N TYR A 2 -9.32 -2.96 11.08
CA TYR A 2 -10.54 -2.16 11.30
C TYR A 2 -11.43 -2.82 12.36
N PRO A 3 -12.36 -2.08 12.98
CA PRO A 3 -13.27 -2.62 14.00
C PRO A 3 -14.17 -3.76 13.50
N ASN A 4 -14.30 -3.93 12.19
CA ASN A 4 -14.99 -5.05 11.55
C ASN A 4 -14.08 -6.24 11.23
N GLY A 5 -12.83 -6.26 11.72
CA GLY A 5 -11.86 -7.31 11.44
C GLY A 5 -11.20 -7.24 10.06
N THR A 6 -11.47 -6.23 9.22
CA THR A 6 -10.77 -6.11 7.93
C THR A 6 -9.36 -5.55 8.07
N LEU A 7 -8.45 -6.05 7.23
CA LEU A 7 -7.07 -5.59 7.14
C LEU A 7 -7.03 -4.14 6.66
N LYS A 8 -6.39 -3.25 7.41
CA LYS A 8 -6.23 -1.84 6.98
C LYS A 8 -5.01 -1.66 6.07
N ALA A 9 -3.91 -2.32 6.45
CA ALA A 9 -2.69 -2.38 5.69
C ALA A 9 -1.96 -3.67 6.07
N ILE A 10 -1.26 -4.25 5.10
CA ILE A 10 -0.33 -5.36 5.31
C ILE A 10 0.97 -5.02 4.59
N GLY A 11 2.08 -5.34 5.23
CA GLY A 11 3.40 -5.18 4.65
C GLY A 11 4.46 -5.57 5.66
N LYS A 12 5.73 -5.47 5.26
CA LYS A 12 6.85 -5.81 6.13
C LYS A 12 7.36 -4.57 6.85
N PHE A 13 7.87 -4.78 8.05
CA PHE A 13 8.66 -3.80 8.77
C PHE A 13 10.09 -4.29 8.85
N LYS A 14 11.05 -3.40 8.61
CA LYS A 14 12.48 -3.67 8.77
C LYS A 14 13.07 -2.57 9.63
N ALA A 15 13.67 -2.96 10.76
CA ALA A 15 14.24 -2.05 11.76
C ALA A 15 13.25 -0.94 12.22
N GLY A 16 12.00 -1.32 12.50
CA GLY A 16 10.95 -0.39 12.91
C GLY A 16 10.40 0.51 11.80
N LYS A 17 10.91 0.41 10.57
CA LYS A 17 10.46 1.21 9.41
C LYS A 17 9.72 0.36 8.39
N LEU A 18 8.76 0.98 7.70
CA LEU A 18 8.03 0.34 6.59
C LEU A 18 9.03 -0.13 5.53
N HIS A 19 8.97 -1.40 5.13
CA HIS A 19 9.87 -1.98 4.15
C HIS A 19 9.19 -3.07 3.30
N GLY A 20 9.64 -3.24 2.05
CA GLY A 20 9.08 -4.23 1.13
C GLY A 20 7.71 -3.82 0.60
N ASP A 21 6.92 -4.79 0.16
CA ASP A 21 5.60 -4.52 -0.44
C ASP A 21 4.53 -4.30 0.60
N TRP A 22 3.73 -3.29 0.34
CA TRP A 22 2.64 -2.85 1.17
C TRP A 22 1.34 -2.81 0.37
N LYS A 23 0.27 -3.28 1.00
CA LYS A 23 -1.09 -3.27 0.44
C LYS A 23 -2.04 -2.72 1.49
N TRP A 24 -2.86 -1.76 1.09
CA TRP A 24 -3.95 -1.20 1.87
C TRP A 24 -5.26 -1.77 1.37
N PHE A 25 -6.15 -2.10 2.30
CA PHE A 25 -7.50 -2.52 1.97
C PHE A 25 -8.51 -1.58 2.62
N ARG A 26 -9.68 -1.48 2.00
CA ARG A 26 -10.83 -0.74 2.51
C ARG A 26 -11.52 -1.56 3.60
N LYS A 27 -12.43 -0.92 4.33
CA LYS A 27 -13.33 -1.60 5.28
C LYS A 27 -14.15 -2.73 4.62
N THR A 28 -14.34 -2.67 3.30
CA THR A 28 -15.04 -3.69 2.52
C THR A 28 -14.16 -4.89 2.14
N GLY A 29 -12.86 -4.87 2.44
CA GLY A 29 -11.90 -5.90 2.03
C GLY A 29 -11.29 -5.69 0.64
N VAL A 30 -11.80 -4.74 -0.14
CA VAL A 30 -11.26 -4.41 -1.46
C VAL A 30 -9.92 -3.70 -1.32
N ILE A 31 -8.95 -4.08 -2.16
CA ILE A 31 -7.65 -3.41 -2.20
C ILE A 31 -7.85 -1.93 -2.56
N MET A 32 -7.32 -1.04 -1.74
CA MET A 32 -7.39 0.41 -1.93
C MET A 32 -6.14 0.91 -2.65
N ARG A 33 -4.99 0.38 -2.24
CA ARG A 33 -3.69 0.84 -2.72
C ARG A 33 -2.64 -0.23 -2.52
N SER A 34 -1.68 -0.34 -3.44
CA SER A 34 -0.48 -1.15 -3.27
C SER A 34 0.75 -0.37 -3.70
N GLY A 35 1.90 -0.74 -3.16
CA GLY A 35 3.19 -0.14 -3.49
C GLY A 35 4.28 -0.71 -2.62
N SER A 36 5.50 -0.19 -2.73
CA SER A 36 6.63 -0.68 -1.95
C SER A 36 7.20 0.43 -1.08
N PHE A 37 7.80 0.05 0.05
CA PHE A 37 8.51 0.95 0.95
C PHE A 37 9.95 0.52 1.08
N LYS A 38 10.83 1.51 1.19
CA LYS A 38 12.24 1.31 1.50
C LYS A 38 12.62 2.25 2.63
N ILE A 39 12.83 1.69 3.83
CA ILE A 39 13.32 2.42 5.00
C ILE A 39 12.34 3.56 5.38
N GLY A 40 11.04 3.28 5.33
CA GLY A 40 9.99 4.26 5.62
C GLY A 40 9.63 5.19 4.46
N LYS A 41 10.41 5.21 3.37
CA LYS A 41 10.09 5.99 2.17
C LYS A 41 9.28 5.18 1.16
N GLN A 42 8.31 5.83 0.54
CA GLN A 42 7.52 5.27 -0.56
C GLN A 42 8.42 5.12 -1.79
N THR A 43 8.53 3.91 -2.35
CA THR A 43 9.38 3.64 -3.51
C THR A 43 8.70 2.70 -4.50
N GLY A 44 9.16 2.71 -5.74
CA GLY A 44 8.62 1.86 -6.81
C GLY A 44 7.26 2.34 -7.30
N THR A 45 6.48 1.43 -7.87
CA THR A 45 5.20 1.77 -8.50
C THR A 45 4.06 1.60 -7.51
N TRP A 46 3.37 2.71 -7.27
CA TRP A 46 2.16 2.76 -6.48
C TRP A 46 0.94 2.60 -7.36
N VAL A 47 0.07 1.68 -7.00
CA VAL A 47 -1.19 1.43 -7.70
C VAL A 47 -2.33 1.74 -6.76
N THR A 48 -3.16 2.71 -7.12
CA THR A 48 -4.41 3.01 -6.45
C THR A 48 -5.53 2.27 -7.19
N TYR A 49 -6.40 1.63 -6.42
CA TYR A 49 -7.52 0.88 -6.93
C TYR A 49 -8.84 1.57 -6.55
N ASP A 50 -9.83 1.44 -7.42
CA ASP A 50 -11.17 1.95 -7.19
C ASP A 50 -11.96 1.05 -6.21
N ALA A 51 -13.17 1.47 -5.82
CA ALA A 51 -14.06 0.74 -4.94
C ALA A 51 -14.41 -0.68 -5.44
N LYS A 52 -14.27 -0.94 -6.76
CA LYS A 52 -14.45 -2.25 -7.40
C LYS A 52 -13.16 -3.09 -7.48
N GLY A 53 -12.03 -2.59 -6.97
CA GLY A 53 -10.73 -3.29 -7.04
C GLY A 53 -10.03 -3.19 -8.39
N LYS A 54 -10.53 -2.37 -9.32
CA LYS A 54 -9.85 -2.09 -10.60
C LYS A 54 -8.78 -1.03 -10.42
N ILE A 55 -7.71 -1.11 -11.20
CA ILE A 55 -6.62 -0.13 -11.18
C ILE A 55 -7.19 1.21 -11.64
N TYR A 56 -7.15 2.19 -10.74
CA TYR A 56 -7.59 3.57 -11.00
C TYR A 56 -6.42 4.45 -11.42
N LYS A 57 -5.27 4.32 -10.74
CA LYS A 57 -4.10 5.16 -10.99
C LYS A 57 -2.81 4.41 -10.67
N LYS A 58 -1.80 4.56 -11.53
CA LYS A 58 -0.43 4.13 -11.24
C LYS A 58 0.45 5.38 -11.08
N THR A 59 1.30 5.41 -10.07
CA THR A 59 2.23 6.50 -9.80
C THR A 59 3.57 5.91 -9.46
N VAL A 60 4.59 6.23 -10.25
CA VAL A 60 5.94 5.77 -9.97
C VAL A 60 6.56 6.76 -8.99
N MET A 61 6.83 6.30 -7.76
CA MET A 61 7.60 7.05 -6.79
C MET A 61 9.07 6.66 -6.95
N SER A 62 9.68 7.28 -7.94
CA SER A 62 11.13 7.35 -8.02
C SER A 62 11.57 8.44 -7.04
N ASP A 63 12.40 8.07 -6.06
CA ASP A 63 13.18 9.04 -5.27
C ASP A 63 13.97 9.84 -6.32
N LYS A 64 13.47 11.04 -6.67
CA LYS A 64 14.15 11.93 -7.60
C LYS A 64 15.46 12.31 -6.89
N LYS A 65 16.54 11.74 -7.41
CA LYS A 65 17.93 11.92 -6.98
C LYS A 65 18.33 13.38 -6.99
#